data_AF-A0A2V4VWF1-F1
#
_entry.id   AF-A0A2V4VWF1-F1
#
_cell.length_a   1.000
_cell.length_b   1.000
_cell.length_c   1.000
_cell.angle_alpha   90.00
_cell.angle_beta   90.00
_cell.angle_gamma   90.00
#
_symmetry.space_group_name_H-M   'P 1'
#
loop_
_entity.id
_entity.type
_entity.pdbx_description
1 polymer ?
#
loop_
_entity_poly.entity_id
_entity_poly.type
_entity_poly.pdbx_seq_one_letter_code
_entity_poly.pdbx_strand_id
1 'polypeptide(L)'
;MDVVDSSIIDVLNYSDSCVVVSTHIKPDGYLFDPAIDDHPFALQLSFAEIRGINSQSNLFREGFLRFRETEQKSIYEKLGIRNYESILTDEDIRHSILNPTKDGLERFLKIQSSSMFERIRGMLVQLENSNKYDISTRVKNVITERYKELYNGKKITEIVIRPTAYETAKVEENDSNSKVNELESQIAELKKLLELSIKKDSDKNDIANEEPKTTRKTRNQSSE
;
A
#
# COMPACT_ATOMS: atom_id res chain seq x y z
N MET A 1 -11.33 -18.80 14.40
CA MET A 1 -11.44 -20.27 14.49
C MET A 1 -10.32 -20.75 15.39
N ASP A 2 -10.60 -21.54 16.42
CA ASP A 2 -9.55 -22.06 17.30
C ASP A 2 -8.84 -23.22 16.63
N VAL A 3 -7.79 -22.91 15.86
CA VAL A 3 -6.94 -23.91 15.21
C VAL A 3 -6.18 -24.73 16.26
N VAL A 4 -6.47 -26.02 16.36
CA VAL A 4 -5.75 -26.99 17.19
C VAL A 4 -4.86 -27.87 16.32
N ASP A 5 -3.91 -28.62 16.90
CA ASP A 5 -2.93 -29.39 16.12
C ASP A 5 -3.55 -30.46 15.20
N SER A 6 -4.74 -30.99 15.55
CA SER A 6 -5.54 -31.91 14.74
C SER A 6 -6.43 -31.22 13.69
N SER A 7 -6.44 -29.89 13.62
CA SER A 7 -7.23 -29.16 12.63
C SER A 7 -6.68 -29.44 11.24
N ILE A 8 -7.56 -29.88 10.35
CA ILE A 8 -7.28 -30.06 8.93
C ILE A 8 -7.50 -28.72 8.25
N ILE A 9 -6.49 -28.25 7.53
CA ILE A 9 -6.46 -26.94 6.88
C ILE A 9 -6.12 -27.13 5.41
N ASP A 10 -6.80 -26.38 4.54
CA ASP A 10 -6.46 -26.33 3.12
C ASP A 10 -5.21 -25.45 2.92
N VAL A 11 -4.16 -26.05 2.40
CA VAL A 11 -2.94 -25.37 1.99
C VAL A 11 -2.95 -25.22 0.47
N LEU A 12 -2.74 -23.99 0.01
CA LEU A 12 -2.98 -23.59 -1.37
C LEU A 12 -1.68 -23.22 -2.07
N ASN A 13 -1.48 -23.73 -3.28
CA ASN A 13 -0.45 -23.29 -4.22
C ASN A 13 -1.10 -22.52 -5.38
N TYR A 14 -0.79 -21.22 -5.47
CA TYR A 14 -1.26 -20.34 -6.55
C TYR A 14 -0.26 -20.22 -7.70
N SER A 15 0.93 -20.78 -7.55
CA SER A 15 2.01 -20.65 -8.52
C SER A 15 1.83 -21.59 -9.71
N ASP A 16 2.36 -21.19 -10.87
CA ASP A 16 2.50 -22.02 -12.07
C ASP A 16 3.56 -23.13 -11.91
N SER A 17 4.31 -23.11 -10.79
CA SER A 17 5.33 -24.10 -10.46
C SER A 17 4.85 -25.04 -9.36
N CYS A 18 5.31 -26.29 -9.41
CA CYS A 18 5.07 -27.24 -8.33
C CYS A 18 5.91 -26.86 -7.09
N VAL A 19 5.36 -27.15 -5.91
CA VAL A 19 6.07 -26.99 -4.64
C VAL A 19 6.17 -28.35 -3.97
N VAL A 20 7.38 -28.76 -3.62
CA VAL A 20 7.64 -30.03 -2.93
C VAL A 20 8.10 -29.74 -1.52
N VAL A 21 7.46 -30.39 -0.54
CA VAL A 21 7.82 -30.26 0.88
C VAL A 21 7.93 -31.62 1.53
N SER A 22 9.07 -31.88 2.15
CA SER A 22 9.21 -33.02 3.05
C SER A 22 8.85 -32.60 4.47
N THR A 23 8.32 -33.54 5.25
CA THR A 23 8.10 -33.34 6.68
C THR A 23 8.62 -34.55 7.43
N HIS A 24 8.92 -34.40 8.72
CA HIS A 24 9.27 -35.55 9.56
C HIS A 24 8.12 -36.57 9.69
N ILE A 25 6.87 -36.13 9.45
CA ILE A 25 5.67 -36.96 9.54
C ILE A 25 5.48 -37.79 8.25
N LYS A 26 5.77 -37.19 7.09
CA LYS A 26 5.73 -37.85 5.78
C LYS A 26 7.07 -37.67 5.04
N PRO A 27 7.99 -38.63 5.15
CA PRO A 27 9.33 -38.55 4.55
C PRO A 27 9.32 -38.46 3.02
N ASP A 28 8.38 -39.15 2.36
CA ASP A 28 8.17 -39.10 0.90
C ASP A 28 7.66 -37.73 0.43
N GLY A 29 7.29 -36.86 1.38
CA GLY A 29 6.88 -35.49 1.14
C GLY A 29 5.48 -35.33 0.54
N TYR A 30 5.16 -34.07 0.33
CA TYR A 30 3.95 -33.59 -0.32
C TYR A 30 4.35 -32.87 -1.60
N LEU A 31 3.64 -33.20 -2.67
CA LEU A 31 3.69 -32.50 -3.95
C LEU A 31 2.46 -31.61 -4.03
N PHE A 32 2.69 -30.32 -4.16
CA PHE A 32 1.68 -29.35 -4.54
C PHE A 32 1.81 -29.12 -6.04
N ASP A 33 0.82 -29.55 -6.80
CA ASP A 33 0.80 -29.31 -8.25
C ASP A 33 0.65 -27.81 -8.55
N PRO A 34 1.00 -27.38 -9.77
CA PRO A 34 0.75 -26.01 -10.23
C PRO A 34 -0.74 -25.63 -10.17
N ALA A 35 -1.01 -24.34 -10.07
CA ALA A 35 -2.34 -23.80 -10.33
C ALA A 35 -2.76 -24.05 -11.79
N ILE A 36 -4.06 -24.21 -12.02
CA ILE A 36 -4.66 -24.41 -13.35
C ILE A 36 -5.74 -23.35 -13.54
N ASP A 37 -5.64 -22.54 -14.60
CA ASP A 37 -6.63 -21.50 -14.94
C ASP A 37 -7.01 -20.61 -13.73
N ASP A 38 -6.00 -20.08 -13.03
CA ASP A 38 -6.12 -19.27 -11.81
C ASP A 38 -6.78 -19.97 -10.60
N HIS A 39 -7.07 -21.28 -10.70
CA HIS A 39 -7.49 -22.09 -9.57
C HIS A 39 -6.28 -22.70 -8.86
N PRO A 40 -6.08 -22.40 -7.55
CA PRO A 40 -4.95 -22.94 -6.81
C PRO A 40 -5.11 -24.45 -6.59
N PHE A 41 -3.99 -25.16 -6.61
CA PHE A 41 -3.97 -26.53 -6.12
C PHE A 41 -4.10 -26.50 -4.59
N ALA A 42 -5.01 -27.32 -4.06
CA ALA A 42 -5.28 -27.39 -2.63
C ALA A 42 -4.94 -28.77 -2.08
N LEU A 43 -4.18 -28.79 -0.98
CA LEU A 43 -3.88 -30.01 -0.23
C LEU A 43 -4.26 -29.83 1.23
N GLN A 44 -4.97 -30.82 1.77
CA GLN A 44 -5.36 -30.84 3.17
C GLN A 44 -4.22 -31.35 4.04
N LEU A 45 -3.77 -30.51 4.96
CA LEU A 45 -2.73 -30.85 5.94
C LEU A 45 -3.22 -30.55 7.35
N SER A 46 -2.75 -31.34 8.31
CA SER A 46 -2.94 -31.03 9.72
C SER A 46 -2.11 -29.82 10.12
N PHE A 47 -2.56 -29.07 11.13
CA PHE A 47 -1.78 -27.93 11.64
C PHE A 47 -0.40 -28.35 12.18
N ALA A 48 -0.28 -29.57 12.71
CA ALA A 48 1.01 -30.14 13.12
C ALA A 48 2.00 -30.24 11.94
N GLU A 49 1.53 -30.68 10.77
CA GLU A 49 2.36 -30.76 9.56
C GLU A 49 2.72 -29.38 9.02
N ILE A 50 1.76 -28.46 8.99
CA ILE A 50 1.98 -27.06 8.58
C ILE A 50 3.04 -26.40 9.46
N ARG A 51 2.96 -26.63 10.78
CA ARG A 51 3.98 -26.15 11.73
C ARG A 51 5.35 -26.76 11.45
N GLY A 52 5.40 -28.06 11.14
CA GLY A 52 6.61 -28.75 10.70
C GLY A 52 7.24 -28.09 9.47
N ILE A 53 6.45 -27.87 8.41
CA ILE A 53 6.89 -27.21 7.17
C ILE A 53 7.41 -25.79 7.45
N ASN A 54 6.71 -24.99 8.27
CA ASN A 54 7.10 -23.62 8.63
C ASN A 54 8.39 -23.56 9.48
N SER A 55 8.70 -24.62 10.21
CA SER A 55 9.93 -24.69 11.01
C SER A 55 11.18 -24.99 10.16
N GLN A 56 10.99 -25.69 9.04
CA GLN A 56 12.07 -26.15 8.16
C GLN A 56 12.27 -25.24 6.94
N SER A 57 11.25 -24.45 6.60
CA SER A 57 11.24 -23.66 5.35
C SER A 57 10.54 -22.31 5.53
N ASN A 58 10.78 -21.40 4.60
CA ASN A 58 10.14 -20.09 4.56
C ASN A 58 8.90 -20.04 3.64
N LEU A 59 8.37 -21.20 3.19
CA LEU A 59 7.35 -21.23 2.14
C LEU A 59 6.10 -20.39 2.46
N PHE A 60 5.64 -20.43 3.72
CA PHE A 60 4.51 -19.62 4.18
C PHE A 60 4.87 -18.15 4.39
N ARG A 61 6.12 -17.84 4.76
CA ARG A 61 6.61 -16.47 5.02
C ARG A 61 6.90 -15.72 3.72
N GLU A 62 7.29 -16.45 2.69
CA GLU A 62 7.60 -15.94 1.35
C GLU A 62 6.40 -16.06 0.39
N GLY A 63 5.30 -16.67 0.83
CA GLY A 63 4.04 -16.71 0.10
C GLY A 63 3.98 -17.71 -1.05
N PHE A 64 4.84 -18.74 -1.04
CA PHE A 64 4.77 -19.87 -1.98
C PHE A 64 3.55 -20.75 -1.71
N LEU A 65 3.27 -20.99 -0.42
CA LEU A 65 2.07 -21.67 0.03
C LEU A 65 1.25 -20.72 0.89
N ARG A 66 -0.07 -20.75 0.73
CA ARG A 66 -1.00 -19.83 1.41
C ARG A 66 -2.21 -20.59 1.96
N PHE A 67 -3.03 -19.87 2.71
CA PHE A 67 -4.27 -20.37 3.30
C PHE A 67 -5.47 -19.61 2.71
N ARG A 68 -6.69 -20.11 2.92
CA ARG A 68 -7.90 -19.39 2.52
C ARG A 68 -7.99 -18.06 3.27
N GLU A 69 -8.43 -17.01 2.58
CA GLU A 69 -8.49 -15.65 3.14
C GLU A 69 -9.29 -15.56 4.45
N THR A 70 -10.36 -16.35 4.56
CA THR A 70 -11.25 -16.40 5.73
C THR A 70 -10.55 -16.86 7.02
N GLU A 71 -9.49 -17.66 6.89
CA GLU A 71 -8.78 -18.28 8.03
C GLU A 71 -7.30 -17.89 8.11
N GLN A 72 -6.74 -17.28 7.05
CA GLN A 72 -5.31 -17.01 6.93
C GLN A 72 -4.74 -16.28 8.15
N LYS A 73 -5.44 -15.25 8.65
CA LYS A 73 -4.97 -14.42 9.75
C LYS A 73 -4.75 -15.26 11.00
N SER A 74 -5.75 -16.07 11.35
CA SER A 74 -5.68 -16.93 12.54
C SER A 74 -4.59 -17.98 12.43
N ILE A 75 -4.33 -18.50 11.23
CA ILE A 75 -3.30 -19.52 10.99
C ILE A 75 -1.92 -18.88 11.06
N TYR A 76 -1.70 -17.76 10.37
CA TYR A 76 -0.42 -17.04 10.38
C TYR A 76 -0.02 -16.56 11.77
N GLU A 77 -0.97 -16.03 12.56
CA GLU A 77 -0.73 -15.64 13.95
C GLU A 77 -0.23 -16.82 14.79
N LYS A 78 -0.85 -18.00 14.66
CA LYS A 78 -0.42 -19.21 15.37
C LYS A 78 0.91 -19.78 14.87
N LEU A 79 1.24 -19.57 13.60
CA LEU A 79 2.56 -19.88 13.05
C LEU A 79 3.64 -18.88 13.48
N GLY A 80 3.27 -17.80 14.18
CA GLY A 80 4.18 -16.73 14.60
C GLY A 80 4.56 -15.76 13.48
N ILE A 81 3.83 -15.77 12.36
CA ILE A 81 4.06 -14.90 11.20
C ILE A 81 3.21 -13.64 11.38
N ARG A 82 3.80 -12.61 11.99
CA ARG A 82 3.08 -11.36 12.34
C ARG A 82 2.91 -10.41 11.16
N ASN A 83 3.83 -10.45 10.20
CA ASN A 83 3.86 -9.56 9.04
C ASN A 83 3.18 -10.18 7.80
N TYR A 84 2.12 -10.97 8.00
CA TYR A 84 1.48 -11.72 6.91
C TYR A 84 0.90 -10.81 5.80
N GLU A 85 0.50 -9.59 6.14
CA GLU A 85 0.02 -8.56 5.19
C GLU A 85 1.11 -8.06 4.23
N SER A 86 2.38 -8.27 4.57
CA SER A 86 3.53 -7.90 3.71
C SER A 86 3.98 -9.03 2.78
N ILE A 87 3.35 -10.21 2.87
CA ILE A 87 3.67 -11.35 2.01
C ILE A 87 3.21 -11.02 0.59
N LEU A 88 4.14 -11.07 -0.36
CA LEU A 88 3.85 -10.77 -1.76
C LEU A 88 3.11 -11.93 -2.43
N THR A 89 2.00 -11.60 -3.08
CA THR A 89 1.29 -12.53 -3.98
C THR A 89 1.84 -12.45 -5.40
N ASP A 90 1.52 -13.44 -6.22
CA ASP A 90 1.88 -13.42 -7.64
C ASP A 90 1.30 -12.21 -8.37
N GLU A 91 0.07 -11.81 -8.03
CA GLU A 91 -0.54 -10.60 -8.59
C GLU A 91 0.15 -9.32 -8.10
N ASP A 92 0.58 -9.25 -6.83
CA ASP A 92 1.33 -8.09 -6.32
C ASP A 92 2.67 -7.92 -7.05
N ILE A 93 3.36 -9.03 -7.31
CA ILE A 93 4.63 -9.05 -8.05
C ILE A 93 4.37 -8.61 -9.49
N ARG A 94 3.37 -9.21 -10.16
CA ARG A 94 3.00 -8.89 -11.54
C ARG A 94 2.65 -7.41 -11.68
N HIS A 95 1.80 -6.91 -10.79
CA HIS A 95 1.40 -5.51 -10.77
C HIS A 95 2.61 -4.58 -10.55
N SER A 96 3.51 -4.91 -9.64
CA SER A 96 4.71 -4.12 -9.36
C SER A 96 5.72 -4.09 -10.53
N ILE A 97 5.74 -5.14 -11.37
CA ILE A 97 6.55 -5.19 -12.60
C ILE A 97 5.92 -4.36 -13.71
N LEU A 98 4.60 -4.50 -13.91
CA LEU A 98 3.87 -3.83 -15.00
C LEU A 98 3.68 -2.33 -14.74
N ASN A 99 3.40 -1.96 -13.49
CA ASN A 99 3.18 -0.59 -13.03
C ASN A 99 4.27 -0.23 -12.01
N PRO A 100 5.51 0.04 -12.45
CA PRO A 100 6.62 0.25 -11.55
C PRO A 100 6.44 1.52 -10.74
N THR A 101 6.26 1.35 -9.43
CA THR A 101 6.28 2.43 -8.44
C THR A 101 7.59 2.36 -7.65
N LYS A 102 8.04 3.52 -7.14
CA LYS A 102 9.22 3.56 -6.26
C LYS A 102 9.08 2.59 -5.06
N ASP A 103 7.93 2.59 -4.37
CA ASP A 103 7.70 1.70 -3.21
C ASP A 103 7.74 0.22 -3.62
N GLY A 104 7.10 -0.16 -4.74
CA GLY A 104 7.12 -1.54 -5.22
C GLY A 104 8.52 -2.06 -5.55
N LEU A 105 9.33 -1.22 -6.23
CA LEU A 105 10.72 -1.59 -6.53
C LEU A 105 11.60 -1.60 -5.27
N GLU A 106 11.40 -0.70 -4.32
CA GLU A 106 12.10 -0.73 -3.03
C GLU A 106 11.74 -1.97 -2.20
N ARG A 107 10.49 -2.45 -2.28
CA ARG A 107 10.10 -3.74 -1.69
C ARG A 107 10.92 -4.88 -2.30
N PHE A 108 11.01 -4.95 -3.64
CA PHE A 108 11.86 -5.93 -4.33
C PHE A 108 13.31 -5.92 -3.84
N LEU A 109 13.90 -4.74 -3.65
CA LEU A 109 15.26 -4.61 -3.17
C LEU A 109 15.46 -5.07 -1.71
N LYS A 110 14.45 -4.92 -0.85
CA LYS A 110 14.51 -5.35 0.56
C LYS A 110 14.53 -6.87 0.73
N ILE A 111 14.17 -7.62 -0.31
CA ILE A 111 14.13 -9.09 -0.26
C ILE A 111 15.55 -9.65 -0.20
N GLN A 112 15.75 -10.58 0.72
CA GLN A 112 17.03 -11.25 0.97
C GLN A 112 17.02 -12.73 0.57
N SER A 113 15.84 -13.33 0.38
CA SER A 113 15.72 -14.73 -0.02
C SER A 113 15.99 -14.88 -1.52
N SER A 114 16.96 -15.72 -1.87
CA SER A 114 17.26 -16.04 -3.27
C SER A 114 16.07 -16.72 -3.94
N SER A 115 15.43 -17.68 -3.25
CA SER A 115 14.27 -18.41 -3.76
C SER A 115 13.10 -17.48 -4.09
N MET A 116 12.79 -16.55 -3.19
CA MET A 116 11.73 -15.58 -3.44
C MET A 116 12.10 -14.63 -4.59
N PHE A 117 13.37 -14.22 -4.69
CA PHE A 117 13.79 -13.37 -5.79
C PHE A 117 13.78 -14.08 -7.16
N GLU A 118 14.05 -15.39 -7.19
CA GLU A 118 13.88 -16.21 -8.38
C GLU A 118 12.42 -16.29 -8.83
N ARG A 119 11.45 -16.31 -7.91
CA ARG A 119 10.02 -16.20 -8.25
C ARG A 119 9.73 -14.87 -8.97
N ILE A 120 10.23 -13.75 -8.45
CA ILE A 120 10.07 -12.43 -9.09
C ILE A 120 10.68 -12.42 -10.49
N ARG A 121 11.89 -12.96 -10.63
CA ARG A 121 12.58 -13.07 -11.92
C ARG A 121 11.84 -13.97 -12.90
N GLY A 122 11.34 -15.12 -12.45
CA GLY A 122 10.55 -16.03 -13.28
C GLY A 122 9.31 -15.36 -13.84
N MET A 123 8.63 -14.57 -13.01
CA MET A 123 7.47 -13.78 -13.44
C MET A 123 7.84 -12.68 -14.44
N LEU A 124 8.97 -11.99 -14.25
CA LEU A 124 9.48 -11.04 -15.24
C LEU A 124 9.68 -11.71 -16.60
N VAL A 125 10.36 -12.86 -16.63
CA VAL A 125 10.62 -13.63 -17.86
C VAL A 125 9.31 -14.11 -18.51
N GLN A 126 8.34 -14.57 -17.72
CA GLN A 126 7.03 -14.96 -18.21
C GLN A 126 6.31 -13.78 -18.89
N LEU A 127 6.32 -12.60 -18.26
CA LEU A 127 5.71 -11.39 -18.82
C LEU A 127 6.43 -10.92 -20.09
N GLU A 128 7.76 -10.99 -20.14
CA GLU A 128 8.53 -10.69 -21.36
C GLU A 128 8.15 -11.63 -22.51
N ASN A 129 8.10 -12.94 -22.24
CA ASN A 129 7.76 -13.95 -23.24
C ASN A 129 6.30 -13.84 -23.71
N SER A 130 5.42 -13.26 -22.90
CA SER A 130 4.03 -13.02 -23.30
C SER A 130 3.89 -12.04 -24.46
N ASN A 131 4.89 -11.17 -24.70
CA ASN A 131 4.90 -10.12 -25.73
C ASN A 131 3.67 -9.17 -25.71
N LYS A 132 2.87 -9.18 -24.64
CA LYS A 132 1.66 -8.36 -24.49
C LYS A 132 1.92 -7.02 -23.80
N TYR A 133 3.01 -6.92 -23.04
CA TYR A 133 3.29 -5.80 -22.16
C TYR A 133 4.65 -5.17 -22.50
N ASP A 134 4.71 -3.84 -22.52
CA ASP A 134 5.97 -3.11 -22.65
C ASP A 134 6.57 -2.85 -21.26
N ILE A 135 7.49 -3.73 -20.86
CA ILE A 135 8.12 -3.67 -19.55
C ILE A 135 9.30 -2.71 -19.62
N SER A 136 9.30 -1.71 -18.74
CA SER A 136 10.39 -0.73 -18.66
C SER A 136 11.75 -1.39 -18.47
N THR A 137 12.72 -1.04 -19.33
CA THR A 137 14.13 -1.49 -19.23
C THR A 137 14.73 -1.22 -17.86
N ARG A 138 14.30 -0.15 -17.19
CA ARG A 138 14.76 0.17 -15.84
C ARG A 138 14.35 -0.89 -14.82
N VAL A 139 13.12 -1.40 -14.90
CA VAL A 139 12.61 -2.46 -14.01
C VAL A 139 13.40 -3.75 -14.24
N LYS A 140 13.62 -4.10 -15.52
CA LYS A 140 14.42 -5.25 -15.92
C LYS A 140 15.83 -5.20 -15.32
N ASN A 141 16.48 -4.04 -15.42
CA ASN A 141 17.82 -3.84 -14.88
C ASN A 141 17.83 -3.94 -13.35
N VAL A 142 16.87 -3.33 -12.65
CA VAL A 142 16.78 -3.41 -11.18
C VAL A 142 16.62 -4.85 -10.72
N ILE A 143 15.72 -5.62 -11.34
CA ILE A 143 15.50 -7.02 -10.99
C ILE A 143 16.75 -7.84 -11.31
N THR A 144 17.32 -7.70 -12.50
CA THR A 144 18.48 -8.49 -12.93
C THR A 144 19.72 -8.21 -12.09
N GLU A 145 20.00 -6.95 -11.77
CA GLU A 145 21.15 -6.59 -10.92
C GLU A 145 20.94 -7.03 -9.47
N ARG A 146 19.73 -6.89 -8.92
CA ARG A 146 19.44 -7.40 -7.57
C ARG A 146 19.56 -8.91 -7.49
N TYR A 147 19.14 -9.63 -8.52
CA TYR A 147 19.36 -11.07 -8.63
C TYR A 147 20.85 -11.41 -8.60
N LYS A 148 21.70 -10.69 -9.36
CA LYS A 148 23.16 -10.88 -9.33
C LYS A 148 23.75 -10.59 -7.95
N GLU A 149 23.29 -9.55 -7.26
CA GLU A 149 23.72 -9.26 -5.88
C GLU A 149 23.44 -10.44 -4.95
N LEU A 150 22.20 -10.96 -4.97
CA LEU A 150 21.81 -12.09 -4.14
C LEU A 150 22.58 -13.37 -4.49
N TYR A 151 22.79 -13.62 -5.78
CA TYR A 151 23.59 -14.76 -6.26
C TYR A 151 25.06 -14.66 -5.79
N ASN A 152 25.62 -13.45 -5.72
CA ASN A 152 26.95 -13.17 -5.19
C ASN A 152 26.98 -13.10 -3.64
N GLY A 153 25.87 -13.37 -2.95
CA GLY A 153 25.78 -13.35 -1.49
C GLY A 153 25.63 -11.97 -0.84
N LYS A 154 25.42 -10.90 -1.63
CA LYS A 154 25.19 -9.55 -1.11
C LYS A 154 23.75 -9.38 -0.61
N LYS A 155 23.55 -9.56 0.70
CA LYS A 155 22.23 -9.42 1.34
C LYS A 155 21.72 -7.98 1.36
N ILE A 156 22.59 -7.01 1.56
CA ILE A 156 22.26 -5.57 1.53
C ILE A 156 22.52 -5.07 0.11
N THR A 157 21.53 -4.39 -0.48
CA THR A 157 21.64 -3.88 -1.84
C THR A 157 22.46 -2.59 -1.88
N GLU A 158 23.22 -2.40 -2.95
CA GLU A 158 23.87 -1.13 -3.30
C GLU A 158 23.03 -0.34 -4.34
N ILE A 159 21.93 -0.93 -4.82
CA ILE A 159 21.08 -0.35 -5.86
C ILE A 159 20.22 0.75 -5.24
N VAL A 160 20.29 1.96 -5.82
CA VAL A 160 19.49 3.12 -5.38
C VAL A 160 18.49 3.50 -6.48
N ILE A 161 17.21 3.48 -6.12
CA ILE A 161 16.12 3.88 -7.02
C ILE A 161 15.95 5.41 -6.93
N ARG A 162 16.31 6.12 -7.99
CA ARG A 162 16.06 7.56 -8.12
C ARG A 162 14.65 7.84 -8.65
N PRO A 163 13.88 8.78 -8.07
CA PRO A 163 12.56 9.12 -8.60
C PRO A 163 12.67 9.59 -10.05
N THR A 164 11.65 9.30 -10.85
CA THR A 164 11.59 9.76 -12.24
C THR A 164 11.14 11.23 -12.27
N ALA A 165 11.54 12.01 -13.29
CA ALA A 165 11.17 13.41 -13.44
C ALA A 165 9.64 13.68 -13.29
N TYR A 166 8.83 12.73 -13.75
CA TYR A 166 7.37 12.75 -13.62
C TYR A 166 6.87 12.54 -12.18
N GLU A 167 7.55 11.69 -11.39
CA GLU A 167 7.21 11.48 -9.98
C GLU A 167 7.60 12.69 -9.14
N THR A 168 8.74 13.33 -9.43
CA THR A 168 9.11 14.61 -8.80
C THR A 168 8.09 15.72 -9.09
N ALA A 169 7.61 15.82 -10.33
CA ALA A 169 6.59 16.81 -10.69
C ALA A 169 5.25 16.58 -9.94
N LYS A 170 4.82 15.32 -9.78
CA LYS A 170 3.63 14.99 -8.97
C LYS A 170 3.80 15.27 -7.49
N VAL A 171 5.00 15.07 -6.94
CA VAL A 171 5.30 15.43 -5.54
C VAL A 171 5.26 16.95 -5.36
N GLU A 172 5.82 17.72 -6.31
CA GLU A 172 5.77 19.17 -6.30
C GLU A 172 4.35 19.72 -6.46
N GLU A 173 3.50 19.12 -7.31
CA GLU A 173 2.08 19.49 -7.43
C GLU A 173 1.29 19.21 -6.15
N ASN A 174 1.51 18.06 -5.52
CA ASN A 174 0.84 17.71 -4.26
C ASN A 174 1.29 18.60 -3.09
N ASP A 175 2.58 18.96 -3.03
CA ASP A 175 3.12 19.85 -2.01
C ASP A 175 2.75 21.33 -2.24
N SER A 176 2.48 21.70 -3.50
CA SER A 176 1.89 22.99 -3.85
C SER A 176 0.41 23.05 -3.45
N ASN A 177 -0.35 21.98 -3.70
CA ASN A 177 -1.76 21.89 -3.32
C ASN A 177 -1.96 21.84 -1.79
N SER A 178 -1.06 21.19 -1.04
CA SER A 178 -1.11 21.21 0.44
C SER A 178 -0.88 22.63 0.99
N LYS A 179 0.10 23.36 0.46
CA LYS A 179 0.36 24.77 0.82
C LYS A 179 -0.80 25.69 0.43
N VAL A 180 -1.43 25.47 -0.72
CA VAL A 180 -2.64 26.23 -1.13
C VAL A 180 -3.78 25.98 -0.15
N ASN A 181 -4.04 24.73 0.24
CA ASN A 181 -5.08 24.41 1.22
C ASN A 181 -4.82 25.01 2.62
N GLU A 182 -3.56 25.01 3.08
CA GLU A 182 -3.18 25.66 4.34
C GLU A 182 -3.39 27.19 4.27
N LEU A 183 -3.00 27.83 3.16
CA LEU A 183 -3.21 29.26 2.94
C LEU A 183 -4.70 29.61 2.85
N GLU A 184 -5.53 28.79 2.19
CA GLU A 184 -6.98 28.97 2.14
C GLU A 184 -7.61 28.89 3.54
N SER A 185 -7.16 27.97 4.38
CA SER A 185 -7.59 27.85 5.78
C SER A 185 -7.23 29.10 6.59
N GLN A 186 -6.00 29.60 6.46
CA GLN A 186 -5.55 30.83 7.13
C GLN A 186 -6.35 32.06 6.65
N ILE A 187 -6.66 32.15 5.36
CA ILE A 187 -7.51 33.22 4.81
C ILE A 187 -8.93 33.12 5.36
N ALA A 188 -9.50 31.92 5.48
CA ALA A 188 -10.82 31.73 6.05
C ALA A 188 -10.89 32.13 7.53
N GLU A 189 -9.84 31.83 8.30
CA GLU A 189 -9.71 32.22 9.70
C GLU A 189 -9.56 33.74 9.86
N LEU A 190 -8.74 34.38 9.03
CA LEU A 190 -8.61 35.84 8.96
C LEU A 190 -9.93 36.54 8.61
N LYS A 191 -10.68 36.01 7.64
CA LYS A 191 -12.01 36.54 7.27
C LYS A 191 -12.99 36.46 8.44
N LYS A 192 -13.02 35.34 9.17
CA LYS A 192 -13.86 35.21 10.38
C LYS A 192 -13.47 36.21 11.47
N LEU A 193 -12.18 36.43 11.68
CA LEU A 193 -11.68 37.37 12.69
C LEU A 193 -12.06 38.82 12.32
N LEU A 194 -12.03 39.14 11.02
CA LEU A 194 -12.44 40.43 10.47
C LEU A 194 -13.96 40.64 10.53
N GLU A 195 -14.77 39.61 10.31
CA GLU A 195 -16.22 39.67 10.53
C GLU A 195 -16.57 39.85 12.02
N LEU A 196 -15.82 39.23 12.94
CA LEU A 196 -16.01 39.38 14.38
C LEU A 196 -15.62 40.76 14.89
N SER A 197 -14.58 41.39 14.32
CA SER A 197 -14.21 42.76 14.66
C SER A 197 -15.21 43.78 14.13
N ILE A 198 -15.69 43.62 12.89
CA ILE A 198 -16.73 44.48 12.32
C ILE A 198 -18.04 44.39 13.11
N LYS A 199 -18.43 43.18 13.58
CA LYS A 199 -19.61 43.01 14.43
C LYS A 199 -19.46 43.62 15.83
N LYS A 200 -18.25 43.69 16.38
CA LYS A 200 -17.99 44.34 17.66
C LYS A 200 -18.07 45.87 17.61
N ASP A 201 -17.84 46.47 16.44
CA ASP A 201 -17.96 47.92 16.25
C ASP A 201 -19.42 48.36 15.97
N SER A 202 -20.30 47.47 15.50
CA SER A 202 -21.73 47.77 15.32
C SER A 202 -22.54 47.78 16.62
N ASP A 203 -22.09 47.13 17.70
CA ASP A 203 -22.82 47.04 18.98
C ASP A 203 -22.56 48.23 19.94
N LYS A 204 -21.78 49.25 19.53
CA LYS A 204 -21.47 50.42 20.37
C LYS A 204 -22.23 51.72 20.02
N ASN A 205 -23.10 51.71 19.01
CA ASN A 205 -23.74 52.93 18.50
C ASN A 205 -25.26 53.05 18.71
N ASP A 206 -25.85 52.31 19.64
CA ASP A 206 -27.24 52.53 20.04
C ASP A 206 -27.34 52.81 21.54
N ILE A 207 -27.28 54.10 21.91
CA ILE A 207 -28.14 54.73 22.93
C ILE A 207 -28.14 56.26 22.69
N ALA A 208 -29.37 56.77 22.55
CA ALA A 208 -29.84 58.13 22.80
C ALA A 208 -29.70 59.20 21.69
N ASN A 209 -30.71 59.25 20.83
CA ASN A 209 -31.37 60.52 20.51
C ASN A 209 -32.89 60.29 20.31
N GLU A 210 -33.66 60.50 21.37
CA GLU A 210 -35.12 60.70 21.27
C GLU A 210 -35.41 62.20 21.21
N GLU A 211 -36.05 62.63 20.13
CA GLU A 211 -36.70 63.93 19.99
C GLU A 211 -37.83 64.10 21.04
N PRO A 212 -38.31 65.34 21.25
CA PRO A 212 -39.70 65.53 20.80
C PRO A 212 -39.99 66.83 20.06
N LYS A 213 -41.03 66.67 19.24
CA LYS A 213 -41.62 67.51 18.21
C LYS A 213 -42.31 68.81 18.66
N THR A 214 -42.27 69.75 17.71
CA THR A 214 -43.31 70.69 17.22
C THR A 214 -43.65 71.99 17.97
N THR A 215 -43.52 73.14 17.28
CA THR A 215 -44.68 73.96 16.88
C THR A 215 -44.43 74.92 15.68
N ARG A 216 -45.31 74.75 14.68
CA ARG A 216 -45.83 75.57 13.55
C ARG A 216 -45.52 77.10 13.35
N LYS A 217 -45.39 77.43 12.04
CA LYS A 217 -45.93 78.60 11.25
C LYS A 217 -45.26 79.98 11.48
N THR A 218 -44.94 80.86 10.50
CA THR A 218 -45.31 81.04 9.07
C THR A 218 -44.40 82.10 8.40
N ARG A 219 -44.29 82.02 7.05
CA ARG A 219 -44.40 83.12 6.05
C ARG A 219 -43.18 84.00 5.69
N ASN A 220 -42.75 83.83 4.42
CA ASN A 220 -42.28 84.80 3.41
C ASN A 220 -41.04 85.67 3.75
N GLN A 221 -40.19 86.09 2.82
CA GLN A 221 -40.18 86.15 1.35
C GLN A 221 -38.71 86.35 0.91
N SER A 222 -38.45 86.10 -0.38
CA SER A 222 -37.50 86.77 -1.29
C SER A 222 -36.58 87.87 -0.73
N SER A 223 -35.37 88.14 -1.21
CA SER A 223 -34.66 87.95 -2.47
C SER A 223 -33.24 88.52 -2.27
N GLU A 224 -32.33 88.18 -3.19
CA GLU A 224 -31.08 88.92 -3.55
C GLU A 224 -29.90 88.91 -2.56
#